data_AF-A0A7W0JUP8-F1
#
_entry.id   AF-A0A7W0JUP8-F1
#
_cell.length_a   1.000
_cell.length_b   1.000
_cell.length_c   1.000
_cell.angle_alpha   90.00
_cell.angle_beta   90.00
_cell.angle_gamma   90.00
#
_symmetry.space_group_name_H-M   'P 1'
#
loop_
_entity.id
_entity.type
_entity.pdbx_description
1 polymer ?
#
loop_
_entity_poly.entity_id
_entity_poly.type
_entity_poly.pdbx_seq_one_letter_code
_entity_poly.pdbx_strand_id
1 'polypeptide(L)' 'MVGEGHFQALAPLAVRACLKAVTRGLDLPLQEGLALEAELFASLFATQDMREGTRPFLEKPTPVFKGT' A
#
# COMPACT_ATOMS: atom_id res chain seq x y z
N MET A 1 13.95 2.92 16.42
CA MET A 1 14.58 1.94 15.51
C MET A 1 13.47 0.99 15.08
N VAL A 2 12.94 1.15 13.87
CA VAL A 2 11.91 0.21 13.36
C VAL A 2 12.63 -1.11 13.13
N GLY A 3 12.25 -2.15 13.87
CA GLY A 3 12.91 -3.46 13.81
C GLY A 3 12.81 -4.09 12.41
N GLU A 4 13.88 -4.75 11.97
CA GLU A 4 14.07 -5.25 10.61
C GLU A 4 13.02 -6.29 10.12
N GLY A 5 12.13 -6.75 11.00
CA GLY A 5 11.05 -7.68 10.67
C GLY A 5 9.72 -7.04 10.26
N HIS A 6 9.47 -5.76 10.55
CA HIS A 6 8.13 -5.19 10.36
C HIS A 6 7.75 -5.01 8.88
N PHE A 7 8.70 -4.68 8.02
CA PHE A 7 8.43 -4.43 6.60
C PHE A 7 8.27 -5.70 5.76
N GLN A 8 8.83 -6.83 6.23
CA GLN A 8 8.75 -8.10 5.49
C GLN A 8 7.33 -8.70 5.49
N ALA A 9 6.49 -8.30 6.46
CA ALA A 9 5.10 -8.74 6.57
C ALA A 9 4.09 -7.76 5.94
N LEU A 10 4.54 -6.69 5.27
CA LEU A 10 3.68 -5.70 4.62
C LEU A 10 3.58 -5.95 3.11
N ALA A 11 2.50 -5.46 2.48
CA ALA A 11 2.34 -5.47 1.03
C ALA A 11 3.36 -4.53 0.36
N PRO A 12 4.39 -5.05 -0.34
CA PRO A 12 5.50 -4.23 -0.82
C PRO A 12 5.06 -3.15 -1.82
N LEU A 13 4.05 -3.44 -2.65
CA LEU A 13 3.50 -2.47 -3.60
C LEU A 13 2.76 -1.35 -2.88
N ALA A 14 2.00 -1.65 -1.82
CA ALA A 14 1.30 -0.65 -1.03
C ALA A 14 2.28 0.26 -0.28
N VAL A 15 3.33 -0.30 0.33
CA VAL A 15 4.37 0.51 1.00
C VAL A 15 5.06 1.45 0.02
N ARG A 16 5.39 0.98 -1.19
CA ARG A 16 5.96 1.83 -2.25
C ARG A 16 5.00 2.93 -2.69
N ALA A 17 3.73 2.62 -2.87
CA ALA A 17 2.70 3.58 -3.24
C ALA A 17 2.53 4.66 -2.16
N CYS A 18 2.45 4.28 -0.88
CA CYS A 18 2.40 5.21 0.25
C CYS A 18 3.64 6.12 0.29
N LEU A 19 4.84 5.55 0.18
CA LEU A 19 6.06 6.35 0.18
C LEU A 19 6.07 7.33 -0.99
N LYS A 20 5.63 6.91 -2.18
CA LYS A 20 5.53 7.77 -3.36
C LYS A 20 4.50 8.88 -3.21
N ALA A 21 3.32 8.58 -2.65
CA ALA A 21 2.28 9.57 -2.38
C ALA A 21 2.78 10.64 -1.41
N VAL A 22 3.43 10.25 -0.32
CA VAL A 22 3.99 11.20 0.65
C VAL A 22 5.14 12.01 0.05
N THR A 23 6.17 11.33 -0.48
CA THR A 23 7.39 12.01 -0.94
C THR A 23 7.15 12.92 -2.14
N ARG A 24 6.27 12.56 -3.07
CA ARG A 24 5.97 13.41 -4.23
C ARG A 24 4.79 14.34 -4.00
N GLY A 25 3.79 13.92 -3.21
CA GLY A 25 2.61 14.74 -2.93
C GLY A 25 2.92 15.95 -2.06
N LEU A 26 3.97 15.89 -1.22
CA LEU A 26 4.42 17.04 -0.43
C LEU A 26 4.90 18.22 -1.28
N ASP A 27 5.37 17.97 -2.50
CA ASP A 27 5.84 19.00 -3.44
C ASP A 27 4.73 19.52 -4.37
N LEU A 28 3.48 19.06 -4.19
CA LEU A 28 2.34 19.40 -5.04
C LEU A 28 1.32 20.28 -4.30
N PRO A 29 0.52 21.09 -5.02
CA PRO A 29 -0.70 21.67 -4.47
C PRO A 29 -1.62 20.58 -3.91
N LEU A 30 -2.36 20.90 -2.85
CA LEU A 30 -3.17 19.91 -2.11
C LEU A 30 -4.07 19.05 -3.03
N GLN A 31 -4.81 19.67 -3.95
CA GLN A 31 -5.67 18.95 -4.89
C GLN A 31 -4.89 17.95 -5.75
N GLU A 32 -3.70 18.32 -6.23
CA GLU A 32 -2.86 17.45 -7.07
C GLU A 32 -2.23 16.32 -6.25
N GLY A 33 -1.81 16.61 -5.02
CA GLY A 33 -1.35 15.58 -4.08
C GLY A 33 -2.42 14.53 -3.78
N LEU A 34 -3.67 14.96 -3.54
CA LEU A 34 -4.80 14.06 -3.33
C LEU A 34 -5.15 13.26 -4.60
N ALA A 35 -5.06 13.87 -5.79
CA ALA A 35 -5.26 13.16 -7.04
C ALA A 35 -4.18 12.07 -7.25
N LEU A 36 -2.92 12.40 -6.99
CA LEU A 36 -1.81 11.44 -7.04
C LEU A 36 -2.01 10.28 -6.06
N GLU A 37 -2.42 10.57 -4.81
CA GLU A 37 -2.71 9.54 -3.81
C GLU A 37 -3.83 8.61 -4.28
N ALA A 38 -4.92 9.17 -4.80
CA ALA A 38 -6.07 8.41 -5.31
C ALA A 38 -5.68 7.49 -6.48
N GLU A 39 -4.87 7.98 -7.42
CA GLU A 39 -4.37 7.17 -8.54
C GLU A 39 -3.48 6.01 -8.07
N LEU A 40 -2.56 6.29 -7.15
CA LEU A 40 -1.68 5.29 -6.58
C LEU A 40 -2.48 4.23 -5.82
N PHE A 41 -3.46 4.65 -5.02
CA PHE A 41 -4.35 3.74 -4.31
C PHE A 41 -5.18 2.88 -5.28
N ALA A 42 -5.78 3.48 -6.30
CA ALA A 42 -6.55 2.78 -7.33
C ALA A 42 -5.71 1.72 -8.05
N SER A 43 -4.43 2.00 -8.33
CA SER A 43 -3.53 1.04 -8.98
C SER A 43 -3.31 -0.24 -8.17
N LEU A 44 -3.43 -0.18 -6.84
CA LEU A 44 -3.25 -1.34 -5.97
C LEU A 44 -4.40 -2.34 -6.06
N PHE A 45 -5.59 -1.94 -6.52
CA PHE A 45 -6.74 -2.85 -6.63
C PHE A 45 -6.53 -4.01 -7.62
N ALA A 46 -5.59 -3.84 -8.56
CA ALA A 46 -5.22 -4.90 -9.49
C ALA A 46 -4.28 -5.96 -8.89
N THR A 47 -3.70 -5.71 -7.71
CA THR A 47 -2.67 -6.56 -7.11
C THR A 47 -3.26 -7.76 -6.38
N GLN A 48 -2.50 -8.86 -6.32
CA GLN A 48 -2.82 -10.02 -5.47
C GLN A 48 -2.73 -9.64 -4.00
N ASP A 49 -1.79 -8.78 -3.62
CA ASP A 49 -1.64 -8.33 -2.24
C ASP A 49 -2.89 -7.60 -1.73
N MET A 50 -3.57 -6.81 -2.58
CA MET A 50 -4.86 -6.20 -2.21
C MET A 50 -5.93 -7.27 -1.96
N ARG A 51 -6.01 -8.30 -2.80
CA ARG A 51 -6.97 -9.40 -2.63
C ARG A 51 -6.69 -10.22 -1.37
N GLU A 52 -5.41 -10.45 -1.07
CA GLU A 52 -4.98 -11.13 0.15
C GLU A 52 -5.35 -10.30 1.39
N GLY A 53 -4.99 -9.02 1.40
CA GLY A 53 -5.21 -8.13 2.54
C GLY A 53 -6.67 -7.78 2.82
N THR A 54 -7.55 -7.95 1.82
CA THR A 54 -9.00 -7.70 1.94
C THR A 54 -9.83 -8.98 2.08
N ARG A 55 -9.19 -10.14 2.22
CA ARG A 55 -9.90 -11.41 2.43
C ARG A 55 -10.78 -11.33 3.69
N PRO A 56 -12.01 -11.89 3.66
CA PRO A 56 -12.93 -11.78 4.78
C PRO A 56 -12.33 -12.22 6.12
N PHE A 57 -12.51 -11.36 7.12
CA PHE A 57 -12.01 -11.56 8.48
C PHE A 57 -12.51 -12.86 9.15
N LEU A 58 -13.63 -13.41 8.69
CA LEU A 58 -14.23 -14.64 9.23
C LEU A 58 -13.28 -15.85 9.13
N GLU A 59 -12.30 -15.85 8.22
CA GLU A 59 -11.32 -16.93 8.08
C GLU A 59 -10.04 -16.72 8.93
N LYS A 60 -9.84 -15.53 9.51
CA LYS A 60 -8.66 -15.09 10.29
C LYS A 60 -7.27 -15.61 9.80
N PRO A 61 -6.93 -15.65 8.50
CA PRO A 61 -5.59 -16.04 8.11
C PRO A 61 -4.63 -14.86 8.28
N THR A 62 -3.38 -15.15 8.65
CA THR A 62 -2.28 -14.18 8.52
C THR A 62 -2.04 -13.95 7.02
N PRO A 63 -2.18 -12.72 6.51
CA PRO A 63 -2.02 -12.45 5.09
C PRO A 63 -0.56 -12.65 4.67
N VAL A 64 -0.35 -13.24 3.49
CA VAL A 64 0.98 -13.44 2.90
C VAL A 64 1.12 -12.58 1.66
N PHE A 65 1.83 -11.46 1.79
CA PHE A 65 2.07 -10.55 0.69
C PHE A 65 3.29 -10.96 -0.13
N LYS A 66 3.18 -10.87 -1.46
CA LYS A 66 4.20 -11.31 -2.42
C LYS A 66 4.72 -10.17 -3.30
N GLY A 67 4.09 -9.00 -3.26
CA GLY A 67 4.49 -7.84 -4.07
C GLY A 67 4.05 -7.93 -5.54
N THR A 68 2.93 -8.61 -5.79
CA THR A 68 2.32 -8.83 -7.12
C THR A 68 0.87 -8.42 -7.13
#